data_AF-A0A2V6X5K2-F1
#
_entry.id   AF-A0A2V6X5K2-F1
#
_cell.length_a   1.000
_cell.length_b   1.000
_cell.length_c   1.000
_cell.angle_alpha   90.00
_cell.angle_beta   90.00
_cell.angle_gamma   90.00
#
_symmetry.space_group_name_H-M   'P 1'
#
loop_
_entity.id
_entity.type
_entity.pdbx_description
1 polymer ?
#
loop_
_entity_poly.entity_id
_entity_poly.type
_entity_poly.pdbx_seq_one_letter_code
_entity_poly.pdbx_strand_id
1 'polypeptide(L)'
;MPVCTSHEDTAKASAAAFGAERAFHRFSDMAAHPEVDLIVVCVRVPGHRDLVMAGLQAGKPVFCEWPLGANLAEAEEMAGLARQRSLKTMVGLQARSDPAILYARDLLQAGYIGDVLTANLSTVAQAQLQRGPGRIWQGVRGNGANTLTIAGGHAIDALCAVLGEFVEISARVATRIPEWRTLEGKPVPV
;
A
#
# COMPACT_ATOMS: atom_id res chain seq x y z
N MET A 1 14.71 1.62 -16.54
CA MET A 1 14.47 1.51 -15.08
C MET A 1 14.92 0.15 -14.59
N PRO A 2 15.83 0.07 -13.60
CA PRO A 2 16.24 -1.21 -13.02
C PRO A 2 15.09 -1.98 -12.36
N VAL A 3 15.22 -3.30 -12.27
CA VAL A 3 14.27 -4.18 -11.56
C VAL A 3 15.01 -4.98 -10.49
N CYS A 4 14.33 -5.25 -9.36
CA CYS A 4 14.84 -6.15 -8.33
C CYS A 4 13.78 -7.17 -7.92
N THR A 5 14.16 -8.45 -7.87
CA THR A 5 13.30 -9.54 -7.36
C THR A 5 14.10 -10.45 -6.43
N SER A 6 13.46 -11.34 -5.68
CA SER A 6 14.16 -12.18 -4.69
C SER A 6 15.11 -13.24 -5.30
N HIS A 7 14.97 -13.56 -6.58
CA HIS A 7 15.79 -14.55 -7.27
C HIS A 7 16.41 -13.97 -8.54
N GLU A 8 17.64 -14.39 -8.84
CA GLU A 8 18.40 -13.90 -10.00
C GLU A 8 17.68 -14.20 -11.32
N ASP A 9 17.18 -15.42 -11.46
CA ASP A 9 16.49 -15.86 -12.67
C ASP A 9 15.22 -15.04 -12.92
N THR A 10 14.43 -14.76 -11.88
CA THR A 10 13.22 -13.94 -12.01
C THR A 10 13.56 -12.48 -12.29
N ALA A 11 14.67 -11.95 -11.75
CA ALA A 11 15.10 -10.58 -12.04
C ALA A 11 15.52 -10.43 -13.51
N LYS A 12 16.31 -11.38 -14.03
CA LYS A 12 16.71 -11.40 -15.44
C LYS A 12 15.52 -11.57 -16.37
N ALA A 13 14.59 -12.47 -16.02
CA ALA A 13 13.36 -12.67 -16.79
C ALA A 13 12.49 -11.41 -16.81
N SER A 14 12.29 -10.74 -15.67
CA SER A 14 11.57 -9.46 -15.62
C SER A 14 12.27 -8.36 -16.43
N ALA A 15 13.61 -8.28 -16.36
CA ALA A 15 14.35 -7.30 -17.13
C ALA A 15 14.19 -7.50 -18.64
N ALA A 16 14.28 -8.76 -19.10
CA ALA A 16 14.04 -9.09 -20.51
C ALA A 16 12.60 -8.80 -20.95
N ALA A 17 11.60 -9.11 -20.11
CA ALA A 17 10.19 -8.93 -20.43
C ALA A 17 9.77 -7.45 -20.51
N PHE A 18 10.36 -6.58 -19.68
CA PHE A 18 9.96 -5.18 -19.55
C PHE A 18 11.01 -4.17 -20.01
N GLY A 19 12.12 -4.64 -20.59
CA GLY A 19 13.19 -3.77 -21.09
C GLY A 19 13.96 -3.03 -19.99
N ALA A 20 14.14 -3.64 -18.81
CA ALA A 20 14.92 -3.04 -17.74
C ALA A 20 16.42 -3.12 -18.05
N GLU A 21 17.12 -1.99 -17.97
CA GLU A 21 18.57 -1.89 -18.24
C GLU A 21 19.42 -2.70 -17.26
N ARG A 22 18.92 -2.93 -16.03
CA ARG A 22 19.62 -3.63 -14.96
C ARG A 22 18.67 -4.55 -14.20
N ALA A 23 19.16 -5.74 -13.87
CA ALA A 23 18.48 -6.73 -13.06
C ALA A 23 19.26 -6.96 -11.76
N PHE A 24 18.65 -6.65 -10.62
CA PHE A 24 19.19 -6.92 -9.29
C PHE A 24 18.43 -8.09 -8.65
N HIS A 25 19.12 -8.85 -7.80
CA HIS A 25 18.46 -9.86 -6.95
C HIS A 25 18.81 -9.71 -5.46
N ARG A 26 19.70 -8.76 -5.15
CA ARG A 26 20.01 -8.30 -3.81
C ARG A 26 19.56 -6.85 -3.72
N PHE A 27 18.61 -6.58 -2.85
CA PHE A 27 18.07 -5.23 -2.69
C PHE A 27 19.15 -4.23 -2.23
N SER A 28 20.10 -4.67 -1.40
CA SER A 28 21.25 -3.86 -0.96
C SER A 28 22.04 -3.29 -2.13
N ASP A 29 22.25 -4.10 -3.16
CA ASP A 29 23.07 -3.75 -4.32
C ASP A 29 22.34 -2.72 -5.18
N MET A 30 21.01 -2.86 -5.33
CA MET A 30 20.17 -1.86 -6.00
C MET A 30 20.12 -0.56 -5.21
N ALA A 31 19.91 -0.62 -3.89
CA ALA A 31 19.76 0.56 -3.04
C ALA A 31 21.05 1.39 -2.96
N ALA A 32 22.21 0.73 -2.97
CA ALA A 32 23.52 1.39 -3.00
C ALA A 32 23.92 1.90 -4.39
N HIS A 33 23.18 1.55 -5.45
CA HIS A 33 23.57 1.89 -6.81
C HIS A 33 23.47 3.41 -7.06
N PRO A 34 24.52 4.04 -7.63
CA PRO A 34 24.55 5.50 -7.81
C PRO A 34 23.47 6.00 -8.79
N GLU A 35 23.14 5.22 -9.83
CA GLU A 35 22.12 5.58 -10.84
C GLU A 35 20.66 5.33 -10.39
N VAL A 36 20.41 4.88 -9.15
CA VAL A 36 19.04 4.70 -8.63
C VAL A 36 18.62 5.95 -7.86
N ASP A 37 17.71 6.75 -8.42
CA ASP A 37 17.24 8.00 -7.80
C ASP A 37 16.02 7.82 -6.89
N LEU A 38 15.21 6.80 -7.16
CA LEU A 38 13.96 6.48 -6.46
C LEU A 38 13.82 4.98 -6.34
N ILE A 39 13.41 4.51 -5.16
CA ILE A 39 13.04 3.11 -4.94
C ILE A 39 11.52 3.00 -4.89
N VAL A 40 10.96 2.07 -5.66
CA VAL A 40 9.53 1.75 -5.67
C VAL A 40 9.34 0.35 -5.07
N VAL A 41 8.63 0.26 -3.96
CA VAL A 41 8.36 -0.98 -3.22
C VAL A 41 6.96 -1.49 -3.57
N CYS A 42 6.90 -2.48 -4.47
CA CYS A 42 5.68 -3.14 -4.94
C CYS A 42 5.69 -4.64 -4.59
N VAL A 43 5.80 -4.97 -3.31
CA VAL A 43 5.83 -6.37 -2.83
C VAL A 43 4.61 -6.65 -1.94
N ARG A 44 4.59 -7.79 -1.24
CA ARG A 44 3.54 -8.04 -0.24
C ARG A 44 3.83 -7.20 1.01
N VAL A 45 2.77 -6.70 1.65
CA VAL A 45 2.83 -5.83 2.84
C VAL A 45 3.85 -6.27 3.91
N PRO A 46 3.98 -7.57 4.28
CA PRO A 46 4.97 -7.99 5.27
C PRO A 46 6.44 -7.68 4.91
N GLY A 47 6.74 -7.49 3.62
CA GLY A 47 8.08 -7.12 3.15
C GLY A 47 8.30 -5.61 3.01
N HIS A 48 7.28 -4.77 3.20
CA HIS A 48 7.39 -3.33 2.98
C HIS A 48 8.41 -2.69 3.92
N ARG A 49 8.25 -2.94 5.22
CA ARG A 49 9.07 -2.32 6.27
C ARG A 49 10.56 -2.45 5.97
N ASP A 50 11.04 -3.67 5.79
CA ASP A 50 12.48 -3.92 5.65
C ASP A 50 13.06 -3.26 4.40
N LEU A 51 12.33 -3.28 3.28
CA LEU A 51 12.77 -2.68 2.02
C LEU A 51 12.71 -1.15 2.05
N VAL A 52 11.65 -0.58 2.62
CA VAL A 52 11.53 0.88 2.78
C VAL A 52 12.62 1.38 3.70
N MET A 53 12.82 0.74 4.87
CA MET A 53 13.86 1.12 5.81
C MET A 53 15.25 1.04 5.18
N ALA A 54 15.56 -0.04 4.44
CA ALA A 54 16.83 -0.18 3.75
C ALA A 54 17.02 0.91 2.66
N GLY A 55 15.98 1.25 1.90
CA GLY A 55 16.03 2.33 0.91
C GLY A 55 16.29 3.70 1.54
N LEU A 56 15.59 4.02 2.64
CA LEU A 56 15.79 5.26 3.40
C LEU A 56 17.18 5.30 4.06
N GLN A 57 17.68 4.17 4.56
CA GLN A 57 19.04 4.04 5.11
C GLN A 57 20.13 4.27 4.06
N ALA A 58 19.87 3.90 2.81
CA ALA A 58 20.73 4.21 1.66
C ALA A 58 20.60 5.67 1.18
N GLY A 59 19.75 6.48 1.82
CA GLY A 59 19.56 7.89 1.47
C GLY A 59 18.71 8.11 0.22
N LYS A 60 17.92 7.10 -0.20
CA LYS A 60 17.09 7.18 -1.40
C LYS A 60 15.65 7.57 -1.04
N PRO A 61 15.00 8.46 -1.81
CA PRO A 61 13.54 8.59 -1.82
C PRO A 61 12.86 7.24 -2.03
N VAL A 62 11.71 7.04 -1.38
CA VAL A 62 10.96 5.77 -1.46
C VAL A 62 9.48 6.03 -1.75
N PHE A 63 8.98 5.36 -2.78
CA PHE A 63 7.56 5.10 -2.99
C PHE A 63 7.22 3.70 -2.47
N CYS A 64 6.16 3.56 -1.67
CA CYS A 64 5.67 2.26 -1.21
C CYS A 64 4.18 2.12 -1.45
N GLU A 65 3.74 0.97 -1.96
CA GLU A 65 2.31 0.67 -2.09
C GLU A 65 1.60 0.67 -0.72
N TRP A 66 0.29 0.96 -0.72
CA TRP A 66 -0.57 0.85 0.46
C TRP A 66 -1.04 -0.60 0.68
N PRO A 67 -1.19 -1.09 1.92
CA PRO A 67 -0.81 -0.49 3.20
C PRO A 67 0.69 -0.26 3.36
N LEU A 68 1.08 0.87 3.97
CA LEU A 68 2.49 1.21 4.16
C LEU A 68 3.22 0.13 4.97
N GLY A 69 2.69 -0.25 6.13
CA GLY A 69 3.19 -1.32 6.98
C GLY A 69 2.10 -2.32 7.36
N ALA A 70 2.49 -3.44 7.97
CA ALA A 70 1.53 -4.45 8.42
C ALA A 70 0.69 -3.96 9.62
N ASN A 71 1.19 -2.95 10.34
CA ASN A 71 0.53 -2.30 11.46
C ASN A 71 0.99 -0.83 11.58
N LEU A 72 0.39 -0.10 12.52
CA LEU A 72 0.69 1.33 12.74
C LEU A 72 2.15 1.56 13.15
N ALA A 73 2.70 0.75 14.05
CA ALA A 73 4.06 0.94 14.56
C ALA A 73 5.11 0.86 13.43
N GLU A 74 4.96 -0.09 12.50
CA GLU A 74 5.84 -0.18 11.33
C GLU A 74 5.72 1.06 10.42
N ALA A 75 4.48 1.51 10.17
CA ALA A 75 4.22 2.69 9.35
C ALA A 75 4.81 3.98 9.97
N GLU A 76 4.68 4.14 11.29
CA GLU A 76 5.25 5.25 12.06
C GLU A 76 6.78 5.22 12.06
N GLU A 77 7.39 4.03 12.19
CA GLU A 77 8.83 3.85 12.12
C GLU A 77 9.38 4.29 10.76
N MET A 78 8.79 3.80 9.67
CA MET A 78 9.19 4.19 8.30
C MET A 78 9.02 5.69 8.06
N ALA A 79 7.87 6.25 8.43
CA ALA A 79 7.62 7.68 8.29
C ALA A 79 8.56 8.53 9.17
N GLY A 80 8.88 8.03 10.37
CA GLY A 80 9.82 8.64 11.30
C GLY A 80 11.23 8.73 10.73
N LEU A 81 11.75 7.64 10.18
CA LEU A 81 13.07 7.63 9.56
C LEU A 81 13.12 8.55 8.33
N ALA A 82 12.08 8.55 7.50
CA ALA A 82 11.99 9.44 6.33
C ALA A 82 12.08 10.92 6.74
N ARG A 83 11.34 11.32 7.80
CA ARG A 83 11.41 12.67 8.37
C ARG A 83 12.80 12.98 8.94
N GLN A 84 13.37 12.07 9.74
CA GLN A 84 14.70 12.24 10.34
C GLN A 84 15.77 12.49 9.28
N ARG A 85 15.68 11.80 8.13
CA ARG A 85 16.63 11.93 7.03
C ARG A 85 16.25 13.00 6.01
N SER A 86 15.15 13.72 6.21
CA SER A 86 14.62 14.71 5.27
C SER A 86 14.43 14.16 3.84
N LEU A 87 14.08 12.89 3.71
CA LEU A 87 13.86 12.23 2.42
C LEU A 87 12.42 12.41 1.96
N LYS A 88 12.24 12.66 0.66
CA LYS A 88 10.91 12.67 0.04
C LYS A 88 10.41 11.23 -0.09
N THR A 89 9.16 11.00 0.31
CA THR A 89 8.51 9.70 0.22
C THR A 89 7.09 9.84 -0.29
N MET A 90 6.54 8.75 -0.79
CA MET A 90 5.16 8.67 -1.26
C MET A 90 4.58 7.31 -0.89
N VAL A 91 3.28 7.29 -0.56
CA VAL A 91 2.52 6.06 -0.36
C VAL A 91 1.51 5.92 -1.48
N GLY A 92 1.32 4.72 -2.00
CA GLY A 92 0.38 4.39 -3.09
C GLY A 92 -1.09 4.56 -2.68
N LEU A 93 -1.53 5.80 -2.52
CA LEU A 93 -2.91 6.21 -2.23
C LEU A 93 -3.50 6.91 -3.47
N GLN A 94 -3.66 6.12 -4.52
CA GLN A 94 -3.92 6.58 -5.89
C GLN A 94 -5.23 7.35 -6.07
N ALA A 95 -6.22 7.15 -5.19
CA ALA A 95 -7.47 7.91 -5.25
C ALA A 95 -7.25 9.42 -5.14
N ARG A 96 -6.17 9.86 -4.49
CA ARG A 96 -5.76 11.26 -4.42
C ARG A 96 -5.30 11.85 -5.76
N SER A 97 -5.09 11.00 -6.77
CA SER A 97 -4.78 11.39 -8.16
C SER A 97 -5.93 11.12 -9.12
N ASP A 98 -7.07 10.62 -8.63
CA ASP A 98 -8.25 10.37 -9.45
C ASP A 98 -8.90 11.71 -9.85
N PRO A 99 -9.11 11.98 -11.15
CA PRO A 99 -9.69 13.25 -11.61
C PRO A 99 -11.07 13.56 -11.02
N ALA A 100 -11.90 12.55 -10.76
CA ALA A 100 -13.22 12.76 -10.17
C ALA A 100 -13.12 13.13 -8.69
N ILE A 101 -12.20 12.52 -7.94
CA ILE A 101 -11.92 12.85 -6.54
C ILE A 101 -11.34 14.26 -6.42
N LEU A 102 -10.38 14.60 -7.29
CA LEU A 102 -9.80 15.94 -7.35
C LEU A 102 -10.86 16.99 -7.70
N TYR A 103 -11.70 16.72 -8.70
CA TYR A 103 -12.76 17.64 -9.08
C TYR A 103 -13.82 17.82 -8.00
N ALA A 104 -14.21 16.75 -7.30
CA ALA A 104 -15.11 16.84 -6.16
C ALA A 104 -14.52 17.73 -5.05
N ARG A 105 -13.24 17.56 -4.71
CA ARG A 105 -12.54 18.42 -3.75
C ARG A 105 -12.54 19.88 -4.20
N ASP A 106 -12.23 20.14 -5.46
CA ASP A 106 -12.16 21.51 -5.99
C ASP A 106 -13.54 22.20 -5.96
N LEU A 107 -14.63 21.48 -6.26
CA LEU A 107 -16.01 21.99 -6.13
C LEU A 107 -16.36 22.36 -4.68
N LEU A 108 -15.98 21.52 -3.72
CA LEU A 108 -16.22 21.80 -2.29
C LEU A 108 -15.41 23.01 -1.82
N GLN A 109 -14.14 23.11 -2.21
CA GLN A 109 -13.28 24.26 -1.88
C GLN A 109 -13.80 25.57 -2.49
N ALA A 110 -14.44 25.50 -3.65
CA ALA A 110 -15.09 26.64 -4.29
C ALA A 110 -16.44 27.02 -3.64
N GLY A 111 -16.91 26.30 -2.63
CA GLY A 111 -18.18 26.56 -1.95
C GLY A 111 -19.41 26.17 -2.77
N TYR A 112 -19.27 25.29 -3.77
CA TYR A 112 -20.32 24.97 -4.74
C TYR A 112 -21.63 24.47 -4.11
N ILE A 113 -21.55 23.79 -2.96
CA ILE A 113 -22.72 23.29 -2.21
C ILE A 113 -22.91 23.97 -0.84
N GLY A 114 -22.15 25.02 -0.54
CA GLY A 114 -22.08 25.60 0.81
C GLY A 114 -21.40 24.67 1.81
N ASP A 115 -21.89 24.67 3.06
CA ASP A 115 -21.31 23.87 4.14
C ASP A 115 -21.65 22.38 4.00
N VAL A 116 -20.63 21.51 4.15
CA VAL A 116 -20.83 20.07 4.21
C VAL A 116 -21.38 19.69 5.59
N LEU A 117 -22.67 19.37 5.67
CA LEU A 117 -23.31 18.97 6.92
C LEU A 117 -23.10 17.50 7.27
N THR A 118 -23.16 16.62 6.26
CA THR A 118 -23.01 15.17 6.42
C THR A 118 -22.42 14.55 5.16
N ALA A 119 -21.67 13.46 5.33
CA ALA A 119 -21.18 12.64 4.24
C ALA A 119 -21.43 11.16 4.54
N ASN A 120 -21.77 10.40 3.50
CA ASN A 120 -21.95 8.96 3.59
C ASN A 120 -21.03 8.29 2.57
N LEU A 121 -20.28 7.29 3.03
CA LEU A 121 -19.38 6.51 2.19
C LEU A 121 -19.72 5.03 2.34
N SER A 122 -19.97 4.38 1.21
CA SER A 122 -20.18 2.94 1.13
C SER A 122 -19.12 2.33 0.23
N THR A 123 -18.34 1.39 0.76
CA THR A 123 -17.35 0.63 -0.01
C THR A 123 -17.69 -0.84 0.06
N VAL A 124 -17.84 -1.46 -1.11
CA VAL A 124 -18.17 -2.88 -1.22
C VAL A 124 -17.03 -3.57 -1.97
N ALA A 125 -16.44 -4.57 -1.34
CA ALA A 125 -15.49 -5.47 -1.97
C ALA A 125 -16.14 -6.86 -2.10
N GLN A 126 -15.80 -7.58 -3.16
CA GLN A 126 -16.34 -8.92 -3.38
C GLN A 126 -15.91 -9.87 -2.25
N ALA A 127 -16.89 -10.50 -1.59
CA ALA A 127 -16.64 -11.54 -0.59
C ALA A 127 -15.80 -12.68 -1.20
N GLN A 128 -14.78 -13.12 -0.45
CA GLN A 128 -13.89 -14.19 -0.88
C GLN A 128 -14.18 -15.41 -0.01
N LEU A 129 -14.64 -16.49 -0.63
CA LEU A 129 -14.83 -17.79 0.01
C LEU A 129 -13.67 -18.74 -0.29
N GLN A 130 -12.92 -18.46 -1.36
CA GLN A 130 -11.78 -19.24 -1.82
C GLN A 130 -10.59 -18.34 -2.14
N ARG A 131 -9.37 -18.81 -1.86
CA ARG A 131 -8.12 -18.11 -2.15
C ARG A 131 -7.05 -19.06 -2.66
N GLY A 132 -6.34 -18.62 -3.69
CA GLY A 132 -5.14 -19.31 -4.19
C GLY A 132 -3.85 -18.93 -3.46
N PRO A 133 -2.76 -19.66 -3.70
CA PRO A 133 -1.48 -19.49 -2.99
C PRO A 133 -0.88 -18.08 -3.11
N GLY A 134 -1.18 -17.34 -4.19
CA GLY A 134 -0.71 -15.97 -4.39
C GLY A 134 -1.32 -14.93 -3.43
N ARG A 135 -2.47 -15.24 -2.82
CA ARG A 135 -3.24 -14.32 -1.94
C ARG A 135 -3.58 -14.93 -0.59
N ILE A 136 -3.34 -16.23 -0.37
CA ILE A 136 -3.72 -16.92 0.87
C ILE A 136 -3.06 -16.32 2.12
N TRP A 137 -1.89 -15.69 1.96
CA TRP A 137 -1.19 -14.96 3.01
C TRP A 137 -2.02 -13.81 3.63
N GLN A 138 -3.03 -13.29 2.93
CA GLN A 138 -3.94 -12.26 3.46
C GLN A 138 -4.84 -12.78 4.59
N GLY A 139 -4.94 -14.10 4.79
CA GLY A 139 -5.69 -14.71 5.89
C GLY A 139 -4.94 -14.65 7.22
N VAL A 140 -3.65 -14.35 7.20
CA VAL A 140 -2.89 -14.11 8.43
C VAL A 140 -3.07 -12.65 8.82
N ARG A 141 -3.85 -12.40 9.87
CA ARG A 141 -4.14 -11.04 10.38
C ARG A 141 -2.88 -10.18 10.55
N GLY A 142 -1.80 -10.76 11.05
CA GLY A 142 -0.52 -10.08 11.26
C GLY A 142 0.16 -9.54 10.00
N ASN A 143 -0.26 -9.98 8.81
CA ASN A 143 0.27 -9.48 7.54
C ASN A 143 -0.32 -8.11 7.13
N GLY A 144 -1.29 -7.58 7.88
CA GLY A 144 -1.83 -6.24 7.70
C GLY A 144 -2.64 -6.01 6.42
N ALA A 145 -2.91 -7.07 5.64
CA ALA A 145 -3.55 -6.99 4.33
C ALA A 145 -4.94 -7.65 4.35
N ASN A 146 -5.98 -6.86 4.60
CA ASN A 146 -7.36 -7.35 4.65
C ASN A 146 -8.33 -6.30 4.07
N THR A 147 -9.62 -6.61 4.01
CA THR A 147 -10.63 -5.71 3.43
C THR A 147 -10.68 -4.35 4.13
N LEU A 148 -10.51 -4.31 5.45
CA LEU A 148 -10.52 -3.06 6.20
C LEU A 148 -9.28 -2.22 5.88
N THR A 149 -8.08 -2.81 5.93
CA THR A 149 -6.85 -2.05 5.72
C THR A 149 -6.64 -1.67 4.26
N ILE A 150 -7.05 -2.50 3.30
CA ILE A 150 -6.87 -2.23 1.87
C ILE A 150 -8.03 -1.39 1.34
N ALA A 151 -9.21 -2.01 1.12
CA ALA A 151 -10.33 -1.33 0.49
C ALA A 151 -10.91 -0.22 1.39
N GLY A 152 -11.08 -0.52 2.68
CA GLY A 152 -11.51 0.47 3.67
C GLY A 152 -10.50 1.60 3.81
N GLY A 153 -9.20 1.28 3.92
CA GLY A 153 -8.13 2.27 4.02
C GLY A 153 -8.09 3.24 2.84
N HIS A 154 -8.14 2.72 1.60
CA HIS A 154 -8.20 3.58 0.41
C HIS A 154 -9.46 4.47 0.38
N ALA A 155 -10.61 3.92 0.75
CA ALA A 155 -11.87 4.67 0.71
C ALA A 155 -11.90 5.76 1.79
N ILE A 156 -11.42 5.46 3.00
CA ILE A 156 -11.27 6.41 4.09
C ILE A 156 -10.28 7.52 3.70
N ASP A 157 -9.13 7.15 3.12
CA ASP A 157 -8.15 8.13 2.64
C ASP A 157 -8.74 9.07 1.59
N ALA A 158 -9.48 8.54 0.61
CA ALA A 158 -10.14 9.34 -0.41
C ALA A 158 -11.17 10.30 0.19
N LEU A 159 -11.92 9.86 1.20
CA LEU A 159 -12.85 10.71 1.95
C LEU A 159 -12.11 11.85 2.66
N CYS A 160 -11.03 11.54 3.38
CA CYS A 160 -10.21 12.53 4.07
C CYS A 160 -9.57 13.52 3.09
N ALA A 161 -9.14 13.06 1.92
CA ALA A 161 -8.56 13.92 0.89
C ALA A 161 -9.55 14.96 0.33
N VAL A 162 -10.85 14.68 0.41
CA VAL A 162 -11.93 15.56 -0.06
C VAL A 162 -12.51 16.42 1.07
N LEU A 163 -12.72 15.84 2.25
CA LEU A 163 -13.48 16.45 3.35
C LEU A 163 -12.63 16.86 4.57
N GLY A 164 -11.35 16.49 4.62
CA GLY A 164 -10.50 16.67 5.78
C GLY A 164 -10.47 15.48 6.74
N GLU A 165 -9.60 15.55 7.74
CA GLU A 165 -9.36 14.47 8.71
C GLU A 165 -10.44 14.38 9.79
N PHE A 166 -10.60 13.20 10.39
CA PHE A 166 -11.52 13.01 11.53
C PHE A 166 -10.97 13.64 12.81
N VAL A 167 -11.87 14.22 13.60
CA VAL A 167 -11.58 14.65 14.98
C VAL A 167 -11.85 13.52 15.98
N GLU A 168 -12.92 12.76 15.77
CA GLU A 168 -13.35 11.64 16.62
C GLU A 168 -13.91 10.50 15.76
N ILE A 169 -13.78 9.26 16.23
CA ILE A 169 -14.21 8.07 15.50
C ILE A 169 -14.90 7.10 16.47
N SER A 170 -16.01 6.51 16.01
CA SER A 170 -16.61 5.31 16.61
C SER A 170 -16.76 4.25 15.52
N ALA A 171 -16.31 3.02 15.79
CA ALA A 171 -16.24 1.96 14.79
C ALA A 171 -16.64 0.60 15.35
N ARG A 172 -17.27 -0.22 14.50
CA ARG A 172 -17.52 -1.64 14.76
C ARG A 172 -16.98 -2.47 13.61
N VAL A 173 -16.10 -3.41 13.93
CA VAL A 173 -15.51 -4.34 12.96
C VAL A 173 -16.02 -5.75 13.25
N ALA A 174 -16.36 -6.50 12.21
CA ALA A 174 -16.79 -7.90 12.35
C ALA A 174 -16.22 -8.76 11.21
N THR A 175 -15.65 -9.91 11.57
CA THR A 175 -15.32 -10.98 10.62
C THR A 175 -16.55 -11.86 10.44
N ARG A 176 -17.18 -11.80 9.25
CA ARG A 176 -18.39 -12.59 8.93
C ARG A 176 -18.08 -13.92 8.23
N ILE A 177 -16.95 -13.99 7.54
CA ILE A 177 -16.42 -15.19 6.91
C ILE A 177 -15.12 -15.52 7.65
N PRO A 178 -15.15 -16.42 8.65
CA PRO A 178 -13.99 -16.73 9.50
C PRO A 178 -12.99 -17.69 8.86
N GLU A 179 -13.35 -18.27 7.70
CA GLU A 179 -12.57 -19.29 7.02
C GLU A 179 -12.68 -19.13 5.49
N TRP A 180 -11.56 -19.26 4.81
CA TRP A 180 -11.48 -19.44 3.37
C TRP A 180 -11.17 -20.90 3.01
N ARG A 181 -11.48 -21.28 1.77
CA ARG A 181 -10.97 -22.52 1.17
C ARG A 181 -9.77 -22.23 0.26
N THR A 182 -8.80 -23.14 0.25
CA THR A 182 -7.78 -23.19 -0.82
C THR A 182 -8.41 -23.61 -2.14
N LEU A 183 -7.66 -23.55 -3.24
CA LEU A 183 -8.11 -24.08 -4.54
C LEU A 183 -8.38 -25.60 -4.46
N GLU A 184 -7.67 -26.29 -3.58
CA GLU A 184 -7.82 -27.72 -3.29
C GLU A 184 -8.87 -28.01 -2.19
N GLY A 185 -9.60 -26.99 -1.73
CA GLY A 185 -10.71 -27.14 -0.80
C GLY A 185 -10.35 -27.21 0.70
N LYS A 186 -9.05 -27.15 1.04
CA LYS A 186 -8.57 -27.12 2.44
C LYS A 186 -8.99 -25.82 3.14
N PRO A 187 -9.45 -25.89 4.41
CA PRO A 187 -9.82 -24.71 5.19
C PRO A 187 -8.59 -23.88 5.59
N VAL A 188 -8.74 -22.56 5.62
CA VAL A 188 -7.73 -21.59 6.08
C VAL A 188 -8.41 -20.51 6.93
N PRO A 189 -8.04 -20.38 8.22
CA PRO A 189 -8.55 -19.32 9.09
C PRO A 189 -8.20 -17.91 8.59
N VAL A 190 -9.05 -16.92 8.93
CA VAL A 190 -8.95 -15.51 8.49
C VAL A 190 -9.09 -14.53 9.65
#